data_AF-A0A523C450-F1
#
_entry.id   AF-A0A523C450-F1
#
_cell.length_a   1.000
_cell.length_b   1.000
_cell.length_c   1.000
_cell.angle_alpha   90.00
_cell.angle_beta   90.00
_cell.angle_gamma   90.00
#
_symmetry.space_group_name_H-M   'P 1'
#
loop_
_entity.id
_entity.type
_entity.pdbx_description
1 polymer ?
#
loop_
_entity_poly.entity_id
_entity_poly.type
_entity_poly.pdbx_seq_one_letter_code
_entity_poly.pdbx_strand_id
1 'polypeptide(L)'
;MELPPPSITAHATDLSRLEIDLRKRVQAGHFHIGLNNLRRLAEVVRAGDWKVTTTLAHMDGFTEIVNLEPGRSPGRAYGLAIDIGTTTVVVYLVDLATGARVDQRGGYNKQARYGDDVISRMIHATENGGLNELLAAVIATINELVEKLVQRNGIAKSDVCVAVSKPAVFPGIQSLLKTVQMDVNDIDRVLIAGGFGNYLNIRDAIQIGLLPDLPAPAGN
;
A
#
# COMPACT_ATOMS: atom_id res chain seq x y z
N MET A 1 1.68 18.59 -13.02
CA MET A 1 2.96 19.08 -13.53
C MET A 1 2.95 19.03 -15.06
N GLU A 2 3.89 19.70 -15.72
CA GLU A 2 3.95 19.78 -17.19
C GLU A 2 5.37 19.42 -17.64
N LEU A 3 5.46 18.34 -18.41
CA LEU A 3 6.72 17.78 -18.87
C LEU A 3 7.08 18.37 -20.24
N PRO A 4 8.35 18.65 -20.53
CA PRO A 4 8.73 19.10 -21.85
C PRO A 4 8.52 17.96 -22.87
N PRO A 5 7.88 18.21 -24.04
CA PRO A 5 7.76 17.20 -25.09
C PRO A 5 9.13 16.80 -25.66
N PRO A 6 9.25 15.62 -26.30
CA PRO A 6 10.47 15.17 -26.93
C PRO A 6 10.78 16.04 -28.13
N SER A 7 12.06 16.34 -28.30
CA SER A 7 12.57 17.07 -29.45
C SER A 7 13.86 16.41 -29.91
N ILE A 8 14.26 16.70 -31.15
CA ILE A 8 15.49 16.18 -31.75
C ILE A 8 16.72 16.57 -30.91
N THR A 9 16.66 17.68 -30.16
CA THR A 9 17.73 18.16 -29.30
C THR A 9 17.61 17.69 -27.84
N ALA A 10 16.54 16.98 -27.46
CA ALA A 10 16.30 16.55 -26.09
C ALA A 10 15.85 15.07 -26.05
N HIS A 11 16.82 14.17 -25.87
CA HIS A 11 16.64 12.71 -25.88
C HIS A 11 16.30 12.09 -24.50
N ALA A 12 15.86 12.89 -23.53
CA ALA A 12 15.49 12.35 -22.21
C ALA A 12 14.33 11.36 -22.29
N THR A 13 14.44 10.25 -21.55
CA THR A 13 13.35 9.27 -21.37
C THR A 13 12.18 9.92 -20.62
N ASP A 14 10.97 9.36 -20.75
CA ASP A 14 9.79 9.87 -20.03
C ASP A 14 10.00 9.84 -18.50
N LEU A 15 10.71 8.82 -17.98
CA LEU A 15 11.08 8.75 -16.56
C LEU A 15 12.03 9.88 -16.17
N SER A 16 13.10 10.11 -16.95
CA SER A 16 14.04 11.19 -16.67
C SER A 16 13.35 12.58 -16.73
N ARG A 17 12.41 12.79 -17.67
CA ARG A 17 11.62 14.02 -17.74
C ARG A 17 10.79 14.22 -16.47
N LEU A 18 10.13 13.15 -16.03
CA LEU A 18 9.32 13.17 -14.82
C LEU A 18 10.18 13.49 -13.59
N GLU A 19 11.29 12.78 -13.38
CA GLU A 19 12.19 12.99 -12.25
C GLU A 19 12.78 14.41 -12.23
N ILE A 20 13.19 14.94 -13.38
CA ILE A 20 13.72 16.31 -13.49
C ILE A 20 12.67 17.33 -13.05
N ASP A 21 11.42 17.19 -13.48
CA ASP A 21 10.37 18.15 -13.08
C ASP A 21 9.91 17.93 -11.63
N LEU A 22 9.94 16.69 -11.12
CA LEU A 22 9.67 16.40 -9.71
C LEU A 22 10.72 17.03 -8.78
N ARG A 23 12.01 16.95 -9.13
CA ARG A 23 13.10 17.56 -8.34
C ARG A 23 12.98 19.09 -8.19
N LYS A 24 12.28 19.77 -9.09
CA LYS A 24 12.01 21.21 -8.99
C LYS A 24 10.93 21.54 -7.95
N ARG A 25 10.12 20.57 -7.57
CA ARG A 25 8.90 20.76 -6.77
C ARG A 25 8.99 20.11 -5.40
N VAL A 26 9.72 19.01 -5.29
CA VAL A 26 9.83 18.21 -4.08
C VAL A 26 11.30 17.96 -3.78
N GLN A 27 11.68 18.19 -2.52
CA GLN A 27 13.02 17.91 -2.04
C GLN A 27 13.11 16.42 -1.70
N ALA A 28 13.75 15.64 -2.57
CA ALA A 28 13.94 14.21 -2.39
C ALA A 28 15.35 13.81 -2.83
N GLY A 29 15.98 12.89 -2.10
CA GLY A 29 17.28 12.32 -2.48
C GLY A 29 17.16 11.44 -3.73
N HIS A 30 16.22 10.50 -3.69
CA HIS A 30 15.94 9.56 -4.78
C HIS A 30 14.43 9.40 -4.98
N PHE A 31 14.03 9.22 -6.24
CA PHE A 31 12.66 8.84 -6.60
C PHE A 31 12.62 7.36 -6.93
N HIS A 32 11.65 6.66 -6.37
CA HIS A 32 11.35 5.28 -6.72
C HIS A 32 10.02 5.21 -7.47
N ILE A 33 9.94 4.28 -8.41
CA ILE A 33 8.74 4.03 -9.18
C ILE A 33 8.58 2.52 -9.39
N GLY A 34 7.48 1.97 -8.88
CA GLY A 34 7.13 0.58 -9.15
C GLY A 34 6.93 0.27 -10.64
N LEU A 35 7.22 -0.96 -11.04
CA LEU A 35 7.16 -1.43 -12.44
C LEU A 35 5.80 -1.17 -13.11
N ASN A 36 4.70 -1.27 -12.38
CA ASN A 36 3.35 -1.00 -12.91
C ASN A 36 3.19 0.45 -13.36
N ASN A 37 3.66 1.41 -12.56
CA ASN A 37 3.62 2.82 -12.91
C ASN A 37 4.63 3.13 -14.03
N LEU A 38 5.82 2.52 -13.99
CA LEU A 38 6.81 2.69 -15.04
C LEU A 38 6.30 2.22 -16.42
N ARG A 39 5.60 1.08 -16.48
CA ARG A 39 4.99 0.56 -17.72
C ARG A 39 3.90 1.47 -18.28
N ARG A 40 3.12 2.11 -17.41
CA ARG A 40 2.01 3.02 -17.78
C ARG A 40 2.47 4.44 -18.06
N LEU A 41 3.67 4.82 -17.62
CA LEU A 41 4.17 6.20 -17.68
C LEU A 41 4.05 6.80 -19.08
N ALA A 42 4.51 6.07 -20.09
CA ALA A 42 4.50 6.55 -21.48
C ALA A 42 3.08 6.87 -21.98
N GLU A 43 2.12 5.99 -21.70
CA GLU A 43 0.72 6.16 -22.05
C GLU A 43 0.10 7.36 -21.31
N VAL A 44 0.32 7.44 -20.00
CA VAL A 44 -0.21 8.52 -19.14
C VAL A 44 0.29 9.89 -19.59
N VAL A 45 1.59 10.02 -19.86
CA VAL A 45 2.20 11.29 -20.31
C VAL A 45 1.58 11.75 -21.64
N ARG A 46 1.38 10.82 -22.57
CA ARG A 46 0.82 11.12 -23.89
C ARG A 46 -0.67 11.45 -23.82
N ALA A 47 -1.45 10.66 -23.08
CA ALA A 47 -2.88 10.89 -22.87
C ALA A 47 -3.17 12.23 -22.18
N GLY A 48 -2.25 12.69 -21.33
CA GLY A 48 -2.34 13.99 -20.66
C GLY A 48 -1.82 15.18 -21.47
N ASP A 49 -1.44 15.00 -22.74
CA ASP A 49 -0.76 16.03 -23.54
C ASP A 49 0.40 16.68 -22.76
N TRP A 50 1.31 15.83 -22.29
CA TRP A 50 2.48 16.19 -21.49
C TRP A 50 2.18 16.78 -20.10
N LYS A 51 0.91 16.86 -19.71
CA LYS A 51 0.49 17.19 -18.34
C LYS A 51 0.24 15.91 -17.58
N VAL A 52 0.81 15.81 -16.38
CA VAL A 52 0.70 14.63 -15.52
C VAL A 52 0.42 15.05 -14.09
N THR A 53 -0.41 14.29 -13.40
CA THR A 53 -0.57 14.37 -11.95
C THR A 53 0.08 13.16 -11.32
N THR A 54 0.89 13.38 -10.29
CA THR A 54 1.58 12.33 -9.55
C THR A 54 1.14 12.35 -8.10
N THR A 55 0.87 11.16 -7.56
CA THR A 55 0.73 10.97 -6.11
C THR A 55 2.06 10.48 -5.57
N LEU A 56 2.61 11.19 -4.59
CA LEU A 56 3.93 10.90 -4.02
C LEU A 56 3.78 10.48 -2.55
N ALA A 57 4.49 9.42 -2.14
CA ALA A 57 4.66 9.07 -0.75
C ALA A 57 6.10 9.35 -0.33
N HIS A 58 6.26 10.12 0.75
CA HIS A 58 7.57 10.38 1.34
C HIS A 58 7.88 9.24 2.31
N MET A 59 8.99 8.55 2.04
CA MET A 59 9.53 7.49 2.88
C MET A 59 10.87 7.95 3.46
N ASP A 60 11.35 7.29 4.51
CA ASP A 60 12.67 7.55 5.05
C ASP A 60 13.73 7.25 3.97
N GLY A 61 14.36 8.31 3.43
CA GLY A 61 15.45 8.22 2.44
C GLY A 61 15.05 8.30 0.96
N PHE A 62 13.77 8.14 0.61
CA PHE A 62 13.31 8.22 -0.80
C PHE A 62 11.86 8.70 -0.92
N THR A 63 11.47 9.07 -2.15
CA THR A 63 10.08 9.41 -2.48
C THR A 63 9.53 8.41 -3.50
N GLU A 64 8.48 7.69 -3.13
CA GLU A 64 7.80 6.73 -4.01
C GLU A 64 6.75 7.44 -4.86
N ILE A 65 6.76 7.15 -6.16
CA ILE A 65 5.71 7.55 -7.10
C ILE A 65 4.59 6.51 -7.05
N VAL A 66 3.60 6.77 -6.21
CA VAL A 66 2.50 5.85 -5.90
C VAL A 66 1.50 5.75 -7.04
N ASN A 67 1.17 6.87 -7.69
CA ASN A 67 0.21 6.90 -8.80
C ASN A 67 0.59 7.95 -9.85
N LEU A 68 0.16 7.69 -11.09
CA LEU A 68 0.31 8.54 -12.26
C LEU A 68 -1.05 8.70 -12.96
N GLU A 69 -1.44 9.94 -13.20
CA GLU A 69 -2.70 10.29 -13.86
C GLU A 69 -2.48 11.29 -14.99
N PRO A 70 -3.17 11.13 -16.14
CA PRO A 70 -3.06 12.07 -17.25
C PRO A 70 -3.70 13.41 -16.90
N GLY A 71 -3.09 14.50 -17.35
CA GLY A 71 -3.60 15.86 -17.14
C GLY A 71 -3.28 16.42 -15.76
N ARG A 72 -3.99 17.50 -15.41
CA ARG A 72 -3.87 18.19 -14.11
C ARG A 72 -5.12 17.89 -13.29
N SER A 73 -4.94 17.19 -12.17
CA SER A 73 -6.04 16.88 -11.25
C SER A 73 -6.64 18.18 -10.70
N PRO A 74 -7.97 18.25 -10.52
CA PRO A 74 -8.69 19.44 -10.02
C PRO A 74 -8.42 19.77 -8.55
N GLY A 75 -7.48 19.10 -7.88
CA GLY A 75 -7.04 19.44 -6.52
C GLY A 75 -7.85 18.80 -5.40
N ARG A 76 -8.68 17.79 -5.72
CA ARG A 76 -9.35 16.95 -4.73
C ARG A 76 -8.70 15.57 -4.77
N ALA A 77 -7.86 15.30 -3.78
CA ALA A 77 -7.16 14.04 -3.65
C ALA A 77 -7.34 13.53 -2.23
N TYR A 78 -7.92 12.33 -2.10
CA TYR A 78 -8.17 11.68 -0.83
C TYR A 78 -7.35 10.41 -0.70
N GLY A 79 -6.96 10.10 0.53
CA GLY A 79 -6.32 8.86 0.91
C GLY A 79 -7.18 8.06 1.87
N LEU A 80 -6.96 6.75 1.89
CA LEU A 80 -7.52 5.85 2.88
C LEU A 80 -6.40 5.31 3.77
N ALA A 81 -6.57 5.43 5.08
CA ALA A 81 -5.80 4.64 6.03
C ALA A 81 -6.71 3.51 6.54
N ILE A 82 -6.22 2.28 6.51
CA ILE A 82 -7.01 1.09 6.81
C ILE A 82 -6.35 0.33 7.96
N ASP A 83 -7.06 0.24 9.07
CA ASP A 83 -6.67 -0.57 10.21
C ASP A 83 -7.45 -1.89 10.17
N ILE A 84 -6.73 -3.00 9.96
CA ILE A 84 -7.31 -4.33 9.81
C ILE A 84 -7.06 -5.10 11.11
N GLY A 85 -8.00 -4.98 12.04
CA GLY A 85 -8.05 -5.83 13.22
C GLY A 85 -8.69 -7.19 12.95
N THR A 86 -8.50 -8.12 13.87
CA THR A 86 -9.11 -9.46 13.81
C THR A 86 -10.64 -9.39 13.86
N THR A 87 -11.17 -8.53 14.73
CA THR A 87 -12.63 -8.38 14.91
C THR A 87 -13.19 -7.23 14.08
N THR A 88 -12.42 -6.15 13.93
CA THR A 88 -12.91 -4.89 13.38
C THR A 88 -11.95 -4.38 12.31
N VAL A 89 -12.49 -3.95 11.18
CA VAL A 89 -11.77 -3.16 10.18
C VAL A 89 -12.23 -1.71 10.32
N VAL A 90 -11.29 -0.77 10.36
CA VAL A 90 -11.57 0.67 10.38
C VAL A 90 -10.91 1.32 9.18
N VAL A 91 -11.69 2.10 8.43
CA VAL A 91 -11.21 2.91 7.31
C VAL A 91 -11.31 4.37 7.70
N TYR A 92 -10.20 5.10 7.56
CA TYR A 92 -10.09 6.54 7.75
C TYR A 92 -9.97 7.19 6.38
N LEU A 93 -10.80 8.20 6.12
CA LEU A 93 -10.73 9.03 4.92
C LEU A 93 -9.94 10.30 5.25
N VAL A 94 -8.92 10.59 4.45
CA VAL A 94 -7.97 11.69 4.69
C VAL A 94 -7.93 12.58 3.45
N ASP A 95 -7.99 13.89 3.65
CA ASP A 95 -7.70 14.88 2.61
C ASP A 95 -6.17 14.99 2.47
N LEU A 96 -5.65 14.67 1.29
CA LEU A 96 -4.19 14.63 1.06
C LEU A 96 -3.56 16.02 0.90
N ALA A 97 -4.35 17.05 0.61
CA ALA A 97 -3.84 18.42 0.50
C ALA A 97 -3.58 19.03 1.88
N THR A 98 -4.42 18.69 2.85
CA THR A 98 -4.36 19.24 4.21
C THR A 98 -3.79 18.26 5.24
N GLY A 99 -3.80 16.96 4.93
CA GLY A 99 -3.52 15.89 5.88
C GLY A 99 -4.63 15.66 6.90
N ALA A 100 -5.76 16.38 6.80
CA ALA A 100 -6.84 16.29 7.76
C ALA A 100 -7.67 15.02 7.54
N ARG A 101 -8.05 14.36 8.64
CA ARG A 101 -9.05 13.29 8.59
C ARG A 101 -10.43 13.89 8.31
N VAL A 102 -11.01 13.52 7.18
CA VAL A 102 -12.35 13.95 6.73
C VAL A 102 -13.44 13.17 7.49
N ASP A 103 -13.31 11.84 7.53
CA ASP A 103 -14.29 10.95 8.15
C ASP A 103 -13.63 9.59 8.50
N GLN A 104 -14.32 8.74 9.24
CA GLN A 104 -13.88 7.37 9.52
C GLN A 104 -15.07 6.43 9.69
N ARG A 105 -14.86 5.14 9.39
CA ARG A 105 -15.88 4.12 9.59
C ARG A 105 -15.29 2.77 9.96
N GLY A 106 -15.84 2.18 11.02
CA GLY A 106 -15.56 0.80 11.42
C GLY A 106 -16.67 -0.18 11.00
N GLY A 107 -16.29 -1.44 10.85
CA GLY A 107 -17.21 -2.56 10.65
C GLY A 107 -16.59 -3.89 11.09
N TYR A 108 -17.43 -4.90 11.32
CA TYR A 108 -16.95 -6.23 11.66
C TYR A 108 -16.15 -6.84 10.51
N ASN A 109 -15.02 -7.45 10.83
CA ASN A 109 -14.17 -8.15 9.87
C ASN A 109 -14.88 -9.43 9.41
N LYS A 110 -15.29 -9.49 8.14
CA LYS A 110 -16.01 -10.64 7.57
C LYS A 110 -15.19 -11.93 7.58
N GLN A 111 -13.88 -11.87 7.81
CA GLN A 111 -13.04 -13.05 8.03
C GLN A 111 -13.43 -13.84 9.28
N ALA A 112 -14.19 -13.25 10.21
CA ALA A 112 -14.72 -13.95 11.39
C ALA A 112 -15.54 -15.20 11.04
N ARG A 113 -16.13 -15.27 9.84
CA ARG A 113 -16.86 -16.46 9.37
C ARG A 113 -15.97 -17.69 9.13
N TYR A 114 -14.66 -17.49 9.01
CA TYR A 114 -13.66 -18.52 8.73
C TYR A 114 -12.74 -18.76 9.95
N GLY A 115 -13.09 -18.18 11.11
CA GLY A 115 -12.34 -18.34 12.35
C GLY A 115 -12.53 -17.16 13.30
N ASP A 116 -12.73 -17.47 14.58
CA ASP A 116 -12.94 -16.48 15.64
C ASP A 116 -11.64 -15.72 16.01
N ASP A 117 -10.48 -16.31 15.69
CA ASP A 117 -9.16 -15.75 16.00
C ASP A 117 -8.19 -15.85 14.81
N VAL A 118 -6.96 -15.36 15.00
CA VAL A 118 -5.93 -15.37 13.97
C VAL A 118 -5.53 -16.81 13.59
N ILE A 119 -5.45 -17.71 14.57
CA ILE A 119 -4.94 -19.08 14.39
C ILE A 119 -5.89 -19.90 13.53
N SER A 120 -7.18 -19.90 13.88
CA SER A 120 -8.23 -20.58 13.13
C SER A 120 -8.29 -20.12 11.67
N ARG A 121 -8.14 -18.81 11.42
CA ARG A 121 -8.05 -18.27 10.06
C ARG A 121 -6.78 -18.68 9.32
N MET A 122 -5.66 -18.80 10.02
CA MET A 122 -4.42 -19.28 9.39
C MET A 122 -4.54 -20.74 8.97
N ILE A 123 -5.15 -21.59 9.81
CA ILE A 123 -5.45 -22.98 9.45
C ILE A 123 -6.35 -23.01 8.21
N HIS A 124 -7.45 -22.25 8.21
CA HIS A 124 -8.35 -22.12 7.05
C HIS A 124 -7.60 -21.69 5.78
N ALA A 125 -6.63 -20.77 5.88
CA ALA A 125 -5.85 -20.30 4.74
C ALA A 125 -5.02 -21.41 4.07
N THR A 126 -4.58 -22.42 4.84
CA THR A 126 -3.81 -23.56 4.32
C THR A 126 -4.67 -24.61 3.62
N GLU A 127 -6.00 -24.54 3.77
CA GLU A 127 -6.94 -25.39 3.05
C GLU A 127 -7.08 -24.93 1.59
N ASN A 128 -7.48 -25.84 0.70
CA ASN A 128 -7.62 -25.54 -0.73
C ASN A 128 -8.62 -24.39 -0.97
N GLY A 129 -8.09 -23.21 -1.33
CA GLY A 129 -8.88 -22.02 -1.64
C GLY A 129 -9.17 -21.10 -0.45
N GLY A 130 -8.88 -21.50 0.78
CA GLY A 130 -9.22 -20.73 1.97
C GLY A 130 -8.53 -19.37 2.06
N LEU A 131 -7.30 -19.25 1.54
CA LEU A 131 -6.61 -17.95 1.41
C LEU A 131 -7.40 -16.96 0.54
N ASN A 132 -7.94 -17.42 -0.59
CA ASN A 132 -8.73 -16.56 -1.50
C ASN A 132 -10.04 -16.13 -0.84
N GLU A 133 -10.66 -16.99 -0.03
CA GLU A 133 -11.88 -16.68 0.71
C GLU A 133 -11.64 -15.62 1.80
N LEU A 134 -10.55 -15.77 2.57
CA LEU A 134 -10.14 -14.79 3.58
C LEU A 134 -9.80 -13.44 2.95
N LEU A 135 -9.11 -13.45 1.80
CA LEU A 135 -8.80 -12.25 1.03
C LEU A 135 -10.08 -11.59 0.51
N ALA A 136 -10.99 -12.36 -0.09
CA ALA A 136 -12.28 -11.86 -0.58
C ALA A 136 -13.11 -11.25 0.55
N ALA A 137 -13.12 -11.85 1.74
CA ALA A 137 -13.86 -11.36 2.89
C ALA A 137 -13.32 -10.02 3.42
N VAL A 138 -12.01 -9.85 3.54
CA VAL A 138 -11.43 -8.57 4.00
C VAL A 138 -11.60 -7.48 2.94
N ILE A 139 -11.41 -7.79 1.65
CA ILE A 139 -11.66 -6.86 0.54
C ILE A 139 -13.13 -6.42 0.54
N ALA A 140 -14.07 -7.36 0.69
CA ALA A 140 -15.49 -7.05 0.75
C ALA A 140 -15.87 -6.22 1.99
N THR A 141 -15.10 -6.32 3.08
CA THR A 141 -15.29 -5.46 4.27
C THR A 141 -14.80 -4.04 3.96
N ILE A 142 -13.59 -3.91 3.44
CA ILE A 142 -12.99 -2.62 3.09
C ILE A 142 -13.83 -1.88 2.05
N ASN A 143 -14.20 -2.54 0.95
CA ASN A 143 -14.98 -1.91 -0.13
C ASN A 143 -16.33 -1.39 0.37
N GLU A 144 -17.00 -2.12 1.26
CA GLU A 144 -18.26 -1.67 1.86
C GLU A 144 -18.06 -0.44 2.75
N LEU A 145 -16.98 -0.41 3.56
CA LEU A 145 -16.67 0.75 4.40
C LEU A 145 -16.31 1.98 3.57
N VAL A 146 -15.49 1.79 2.53
CA VAL A 146 -15.09 2.84 1.59
C VAL A 146 -16.29 3.38 0.85
N GLU A 147 -17.14 2.52 0.29
CA GLU A 147 -18.33 2.93 -0.45
C GLU A 147 -19.24 3.81 0.40
N LYS A 148 -19.46 3.42 1.66
CA LYS A 148 -20.29 4.23 2.54
C LYS A 148 -19.62 5.55 2.96
N LEU A 149 -18.29 5.59 3.10
CA LEU A 149 -17.54 6.82 3.39
C LEU A 149 -17.63 7.80 2.22
N VAL A 150 -17.34 7.34 1.00
CA VAL A 150 -17.34 8.23 -0.18
C VAL A 150 -18.75 8.74 -0.51
N GLN A 151 -19.78 7.88 -0.43
CA GLN A 151 -21.17 8.28 -0.64
C GLN A 151 -21.63 9.32 0.39
N ARG A 152 -21.36 9.10 1.67
CA ARG A 152 -21.76 10.01 2.75
C ARG A 152 -21.13 11.39 2.61
N ASN A 153 -19.89 11.46 2.11
CA ASN A 153 -19.14 12.70 1.99
C ASN A 153 -19.25 13.33 0.57
N GLY A 154 -20.03 12.75 -0.34
CA GLY A 154 -20.18 13.26 -1.70
C GLY A 154 -18.88 13.23 -2.50
N ILE A 155 -18.00 12.27 -2.22
CA ILE A 155 -16.69 12.11 -2.86
C ILE A 155 -16.80 11.05 -3.95
N ALA A 156 -16.24 11.33 -5.13
CA ALA A 156 -16.18 10.33 -6.19
C ALA A 156 -15.12 9.29 -5.85
N LYS A 157 -15.36 8.01 -6.18
CA LYS A 157 -14.36 6.95 -5.98
C LYS A 157 -13.05 7.24 -6.72
N SER A 158 -13.12 7.95 -7.85
CA SER A 158 -11.95 8.41 -8.63
C SER A 158 -11.06 9.41 -7.87
N ASP A 159 -11.60 10.10 -6.87
CA ASP A 159 -10.85 11.10 -6.10
C ASP A 159 -10.07 10.45 -4.94
N VAL A 160 -10.24 9.15 -4.72
CA VAL A 160 -9.47 8.36 -3.75
C VAL A 160 -8.23 7.81 -4.44
N CYS A 161 -7.08 8.45 -4.21
CA CYS A 161 -5.86 8.22 -4.96
C CYS A 161 -4.95 7.14 -4.36
N VAL A 162 -5.06 6.90 -3.04
CA VAL A 162 -4.18 5.97 -2.33
C VAL A 162 -4.92 5.30 -1.18
N ALA A 163 -4.59 4.03 -0.93
CA ALA A 163 -5.00 3.32 0.27
C ALA A 163 -3.79 2.65 0.90
N VAL A 164 -3.61 2.85 2.20
CA VAL A 164 -2.55 2.21 2.99
C VAL A 164 -3.18 1.40 4.10
N SER A 165 -2.68 0.20 4.35
CA SER A 165 -3.10 -0.63 5.48
C SER A 165 -1.94 -0.91 6.43
N LYS A 166 -2.25 -1.08 7.71
CA LYS A 166 -1.29 -1.56 8.71
C LYS A 166 -1.55 -3.06 8.93
N PRO A 167 -0.72 -3.99 8.44
CA PRO A 167 -0.77 -5.37 8.90
C PRO A 167 -0.45 -5.40 10.40
N ALA A 168 -1.08 -6.24 11.22
CA ALA A 168 -0.93 -6.17 12.68
C ALA A 168 0.42 -6.67 13.22
N VAL A 169 1.18 -7.49 12.47
CA VAL A 169 2.40 -8.14 12.98
C VAL A 169 3.69 -7.44 12.52
N PHE A 170 3.81 -7.12 11.24
CA PHE A 170 5.02 -6.48 10.69
C PHE A 170 5.41 -5.15 11.38
N PRO A 171 4.47 -4.22 11.69
CA PRO A 171 4.79 -2.99 12.41
C PRO A 171 5.13 -3.22 13.88
N GLY A 172 4.67 -4.30 14.49
CA GLY A 172 5.09 -4.71 15.83
C GLY A 172 6.56 -5.12 15.83
N ILE A 173 6.97 -5.92 14.83
CA ILE A 173 8.38 -6.29 14.61
C ILE A 173 9.23 -5.03 14.36
N GLN A 174 8.80 -4.14 13.46
CA GLN A 174 9.50 -2.89 13.19
C GLN A 174 9.62 -1.97 14.42
N SER A 175 8.58 -1.89 15.26
CA SER A 175 8.62 -1.05 16.46
C SER A 175 9.60 -1.58 17.51
N LEU A 176 9.70 -2.91 17.65
CA LEU A 176 10.70 -3.54 18.53
C LEU A 176 12.11 -3.31 17.99
N LEU A 177 12.33 -3.52 16.69
CA LEU A 177 13.61 -3.27 16.02
C LEU A 177 14.09 -1.82 16.19
N LYS A 178 13.20 -0.84 16.00
CA LYS A 178 13.52 0.58 16.24
C LYS A 178 13.90 0.87 17.69
N THR A 179 13.28 0.19 18.65
CA THR A 179 13.58 0.37 20.09
C THR A 179 14.98 -0.14 20.42
N VAL A 180 15.46 -1.16 19.71
CA VAL A 180 16.81 -1.71 19.86
C VAL A 180 17.82 -1.18 18.82
N GLN A 181 17.43 -0.16 18.03
CA GLN A 181 18.26 0.46 16.99
C GLN A 181 18.78 -0.53 15.93
N MET A 182 17.95 -1.53 15.58
CA MET A 182 18.25 -2.52 14.55
C MET A 182 17.38 -2.31 13.32
N ASP A 183 17.89 -2.70 12.16
CA ASP A 183 17.16 -2.74 10.89
C ASP A 183 16.52 -4.13 10.67
N VAL A 184 15.53 -4.22 9.78
CA VAL A 184 14.90 -5.51 9.44
C VAL A 184 15.89 -6.49 8.80
N ASN A 185 16.90 -5.97 8.09
CA ASN A 185 17.96 -6.77 7.49
C ASN A 185 18.90 -7.39 8.53
N ASP A 186 18.88 -6.92 9.78
CA ASP A 186 19.65 -7.50 10.89
C ASP A 186 18.95 -8.72 11.51
N ILE A 187 17.73 -9.05 11.06
CA ILE A 187 17.03 -10.26 11.50
C ILE A 187 17.52 -11.46 10.68
N ASP A 188 18.43 -12.23 11.26
CA ASP A 188 18.88 -13.50 10.66
C ASP A 188 17.80 -14.60 10.69
N ARG A 189 17.00 -14.65 11.77
CA ARG A 189 15.97 -15.68 11.98
C ARG A 189 14.81 -15.15 12.81
N VAL A 190 13.59 -15.51 12.44
CA VAL A 190 12.38 -15.33 13.25
C VAL A 190 12.01 -16.68 13.87
N LEU A 191 12.07 -16.77 15.20
CA LEU A 191 11.67 -17.97 15.94
C LEU A 191 10.23 -17.84 16.41
N ILE A 192 9.40 -18.80 16.05
CA ILE A 192 7.97 -18.79 16.36
C ILE A 192 7.72 -19.85 17.43
N ALA A 193 7.50 -19.37 18.65
CA ALA A 193 7.26 -20.22 19.80
C ALA A 193 5.76 -20.51 20.00
N GLY A 194 5.45 -21.70 20.56
CA GLY A 194 4.08 -22.16 20.83
C GLY A 194 3.50 -23.03 19.73
N GLY A 195 2.33 -23.63 19.97
CA GLY A 195 1.65 -24.53 19.01
C GLY A 195 1.38 -23.89 17.64
N PHE A 196 1.44 -22.56 17.56
CA PHE A 196 1.37 -21.74 16.35
C PHE A 196 2.49 -22.04 15.32
N GLY A 197 3.72 -22.30 15.77
CA GLY A 197 4.85 -22.55 14.86
C GLY A 197 4.76 -23.88 14.10
N ASN A 198 4.02 -24.86 14.63
CA ASN A 198 3.89 -26.20 14.03
C ASN A 198 3.00 -26.22 12.77
N TYR A 199 2.18 -25.19 12.55
CA TYR A 199 1.20 -25.13 11.45
C TYR A 199 1.39 -23.93 10.53
N LEU A 200 2.42 -23.11 10.76
CA LEU A 200 2.65 -21.89 9.99
C LEU A 200 3.40 -22.18 8.69
N ASN A 201 2.76 -21.88 7.56
CA ASN A 201 3.46 -21.80 6.27
C ASN A 201 4.17 -20.44 6.15
N ILE A 202 5.50 -20.47 6.16
CA ILE A 202 6.36 -19.28 6.11
C ILE A 202 6.10 -18.45 4.85
N ARG A 203 5.87 -19.09 3.70
CA ARG A 203 5.68 -18.38 2.43
C ARG A 203 4.38 -17.59 2.41
N ASP A 204 3.30 -18.21 2.90
CA ASP A 204 1.97 -17.59 2.94
C ASP A 204 1.93 -16.45 3.97
N ALA A 205 2.61 -16.63 5.11
CA ALA A 205 2.76 -15.62 6.16
C ALA A 205 3.48 -14.34 5.66
N ILE A 206 4.51 -14.49 4.83
CA ILE A 206 5.19 -13.34 4.20
C ILE A 206 4.25 -12.66 3.19
N GLN A 207 3.58 -13.44 2.34
CA GLN A 207 2.72 -12.93 1.28
C GLN A 207 1.52 -12.10 1.79
N ILE A 208 1.02 -12.40 2.99
CA ILE A 208 -0.06 -11.64 3.64
C ILE A 208 0.45 -10.49 4.53
N GLY A 209 1.76 -10.25 4.59
CA GLY A 209 2.38 -9.22 5.43
C GLY A 209 2.36 -9.53 6.93
N LEU A 210 2.24 -10.82 7.30
CA LEU A 210 2.37 -11.29 8.68
C LEU A 210 3.84 -11.32 9.11
N LEU A 211 4.74 -11.73 8.21
CA LEU A 211 6.19 -11.78 8.44
C LEU A 211 6.93 -10.85 7.46
N PRO A 212 8.11 -10.32 7.83
CA PRO A 212 9.00 -9.63 6.89
C PRO A 212 9.45 -10.58 5.78
N ASP A 213 9.97 -10.05 4.67
CA ASP A 213 10.61 -10.88 3.63
C ASP A 213 11.80 -11.62 4.26
N LEU A 214 11.64 -12.92 4.52
CA LEU A 214 12.68 -13.76 5.09
C LEU A 214 13.47 -14.44 3.95
N PRO A 215 14.80 -14.59 4.09
CA PRO A 215 15.58 -15.39 3.17
C PRO A 215 15.03 -16.83 3.10
N ALA A 216 15.11 -17.45 1.92
CA ALA A 216 14.63 -18.81 1.73
C ALA A 216 15.25 -19.74 2.79
N PRO A 217 14.45 -20.62 3.44
CA PRO A 217 14.97 -21.52 4.45
C PRO A 217 16.12 -22.34 3.85
N ALA A 218 17.27 -22.35 4.52
CA ALA A 218 18.40 -23.20 4.15
C ALA A 218 17.89 -24.65 4.14
N GLY A 219 17.99 -25.30 2.98
CA GLY A 219 17.41 -26.61 2.74
C GLY A 219 17.87 -27.67 3.74
N ASN A 220 16.93 -28.54 4.11
CA ASN A 220 17.19 -29.93 4.46
C ASN A 220 16.35 -30.80 3.52
#